data_AF-A0A6N7BEH9-F1
#
_entry.id   AF-A0A6N7BEH9-F1
#
_cell.length_a   1.000
_cell.length_b   1.000
_cell.length_c   1.000
_cell.angle_alpha   90.00
_cell.angle_beta   90.00
_cell.angle_gamma   90.00
#
_symmetry.space_group_name_H-M   'P 1'
#
loop_
_entity.id
_entity.type
_entity.pdbx_description
1 polymer ?
#
loop_
_entity_poly.entity_id
_entity_poly.type
_entity_poly.pdbx_seq_one_letter_code
_entity_poly.pdbx_strand_id
1 'polypeptide(L)'
;MHTCRRKADIGSLTNIMDQYNYKLYSMTDIQIIHSEIIELFKKYKISWETNKLPIELLQEWSYGAAELLDLDREHIRKRFSEIYWALFSVQLSLGYALISRQTCKYLRGLKGEAFSPNNIPLISVSEFHLFYHLNNSWESIYRCWERLSSLLCSIIFPNETNKLYFDNTVNLIGSSEDLQSLLKYNDLKKQIKFWNKAARERNKISHRESSPMKIMQTKTDTAHIYGPNNEYIPKVTFTFSNLLNDINNVRDNYYRIVPAVLIVKEYCELYIKHKTKL
;
A
#
# COMPACT_ATOMS: atom_id res chain seq x y z
N MET A 1 31.54 28.26 11.39
CA MET A 1 30.18 27.79 11.76
C MET A 1 29.23 28.97 11.66
N HIS A 2 28.47 29.09 10.56
CA HIS A 2 27.41 30.09 10.43
C HIS A 2 26.06 29.38 10.31
N THR A 3 25.25 29.49 11.36
CA THR A 3 23.85 29.06 11.38
C THR A 3 22.98 30.21 10.85
N CYS A 4 22.56 30.13 9.60
CA CYS A 4 21.54 31.00 9.05
C CYS A 4 20.15 30.43 9.40
N ARG A 5 19.59 30.85 10.56
CA ARG A 5 18.17 30.66 10.87
C ARG A 5 17.37 31.76 10.19
N ARG A 6 16.85 31.51 8.98
CA ARG A 6 15.73 32.32 8.45
C ARG A 6 14.47 31.89 9.20
N LYS A 7 13.94 32.78 10.04
CA LYS A 7 12.54 32.75 10.47
C LYS A 7 11.71 32.91 9.19
N ALA A 8 11.04 31.85 8.74
CA ALA A 8 10.00 31.98 7.73
C ALA A 8 8.84 32.70 8.39
N ASP A 9 8.49 33.84 7.81
CA ASP A 9 7.40 34.70 8.26
C ASP A 9 6.08 33.93 8.08
N ILE A 10 5.42 33.59 9.19
CA ILE A 10 4.19 32.78 9.18
C ILE A 10 3.07 33.48 8.40
N GLY A 11 3.14 34.81 8.26
CA GLY A 11 2.21 35.60 7.46
C GLY A 11 2.30 35.38 5.94
N SER A 12 3.37 34.79 5.41
CA SER A 12 3.51 34.54 3.95
C SER A 12 2.95 33.19 3.50
N LEU A 13 2.73 32.24 4.41
CA LEU A 13 2.16 30.93 4.09
C LEU A 13 0.63 30.96 4.00
N THR A 14 -0.02 31.81 4.80
CA THR A 14 -1.46 32.06 4.71
C THR A 14 -1.86 32.66 3.36
N ASN A 15 -1.06 33.59 2.84
CA ASN A 15 -1.30 34.18 1.51
C ASN A 15 -1.09 33.21 0.34
N ILE A 16 -0.25 32.18 0.48
CA ILE A 16 -0.09 31.15 -0.55
C ILE A 16 -1.28 30.19 -0.53
N MET A 17 -1.78 29.83 0.66
CA MET A 17 -2.98 29.00 0.77
C MET A 17 -4.24 29.68 0.22
N ASP A 18 -4.37 30.99 0.36
CA ASP A 18 -5.51 31.74 -0.21
C ASP A 18 -5.43 31.91 -1.74
N GLN A 19 -4.23 31.82 -2.35
CA GLN A 19 -4.07 31.80 -3.81
C GLN A 19 -4.39 30.44 -4.43
N TYR A 20 -4.21 29.36 -3.68
CA TYR A 20 -4.75 28.05 -4.06
C TYR A 20 -6.17 27.95 -3.54
N ASN A 21 -7.12 28.49 -4.31
CA ASN A 21 -8.53 28.13 -4.24
C ASN A 21 -8.65 26.59 -4.21
N TYR A 22 -8.58 26.00 -3.02
CA TYR A 22 -9.10 24.68 -2.73
C TYR A 22 -10.61 24.85 -2.87
N LYS A 23 -11.09 24.83 -4.12
CA LYS A 23 -12.45 24.38 -4.39
C LYS A 23 -12.56 23.07 -3.62
N LEU A 24 -13.34 23.08 -2.54
CA LEU A 24 -13.89 21.85 -2.01
C LEU A 24 -14.41 21.11 -3.23
N TYR A 25 -13.81 19.96 -3.53
CA TYR A 25 -14.29 19.10 -4.59
C TYR A 25 -15.80 18.97 -4.39
N SER A 26 -16.55 19.41 -5.40
CA SER A 26 -17.99 19.23 -5.38
C SER A 26 -18.26 17.73 -5.32
N MET A 27 -19.39 17.29 -4.76
CA MET A 27 -19.78 15.87 -4.79
C MET A 27 -19.71 15.29 -6.21
N THR A 28 -19.88 16.13 -7.23
CA THR A 28 -19.71 15.83 -8.65
C THR A 28 -18.27 15.40 -9.02
N ASP A 29 -17.24 16.05 -8.46
CA ASP A 29 -15.84 15.73 -8.77
C ASP A 29 -15.43 14.36 -8.20
N ILE A 30 -15.91 14.02 -7.00
CA ILE A 30 -15.67 12.70 -6.38
C ILE A 30 -16.35 11.61 -7.22
N GLN A 31 -17.57 11.86 -7.69
CA GLN A 31 -18.30 10.93 -8.57
C GLN A 31 -17.57 10.71 -9.89
N ILE A 32 -17.07 11.77 -10.52
CA ILE A 32 -16.30 11.69 -11.77
C ILE A 32 -15.06 10.82 -11.58
N ILE A 33 -14.25 11.09 -10.54
CA ILE A 33 -13.04 10.32 -10.25
C ILE A 33 -13.38 8.85 -9.99
N HIS A 34 -14.43 8.59 -9.20
CA HIS A 34 -14.85 7.23 -8.91
C HIS A 34 -15.28 6.48 -10.17
N SER A 35 -16.07 7.12 -11.05
CA SER A 35 -16.45 6.55 -12.35
C SER A 35 -15.22 6.28 -13.22
N GLU A 36 -14.25 7.19 -13.26
CA GLU A 36 -13.02 7.01 -14.02
C GLU A 36 -12.20 5.82 -13.51
N ILE A 37 -12.06 5.68 -12.18
CA ILE A 37 -11.39 4.52 -11.57
C ILE A 37 -12.10 3.22 -11.99
N ILE A 38 -13.43 3.16 -11.92
CA ILE A 38 -14.22 1.99 -12.31
C ILE A 38 -13.95 1.62 -13.77
N GLU A 39 -13.96 2.60 -14.68
CA GLU A 39 -13.70 2.37 -16.10
C GLU A 39 -12.26 1.89 -16.36
N LEU A 40 -11.28 2.46 -15.64
CA LEU A 40 -9.88 2.01 -15.71
C LEU A 40 -9.72 0.59 -15.15
N PHE A 41 -10.41 0.25 -14.07
CA PHE A 41 -10.42 -1.11 -13.52
C PHE A 41 -10.98 -2.10 -14.54
N LYS A 42 -12.10 -1.78 -15.20
CA LYS A 42 -12.64 -2.59 -16.31
C LYS A 42 -11.63 -2.73 -17.44
N LYS A 43 -11.07 -1.61 -17.92
CA LYS A 43 -10.08 -1.57 -19.01
C LYS A 43 -8.86 -2.44 -18.74
N TYR A 44 -8.37 -2.45 -17.49
CA TYR A 44 -7.17 -3.20 -17.09
C TYR A 44 -7.48 -4.56 -16.44
N LYS A 45 -8.75 -5.01 -16.48
CA LYS A 45 -9.20 -6.27 -15.89
C LYS A 45 -8.83 -6.39 -14.41
N ILE A 46 -9.00 -5.29 -13.67
CA ILE A 46 -8.82 -5.20 -12.23
C ILE A 46 -10.20 -5.33 -11.57
N SER A 47 -10.43 -6.38 -10.78
CA SER A 47 -11.68 -6.55 -10.06
C SER A 47 -11.79 -5.65 -8.85
N TRP A 48 -13.00 -5.22 -8.54
CA TRP A 48 -13.35 -4.48 -7.34
C TRP A 48 -13.55 -5.48 -6.18
N GLU A 49 -12.52 -5.68 -5.37
CA GLU A 49 -12.46 -6.81 -4.42
C GLU A 49 -13.37 -6.62 -3.21
N THR A 50 -13.69 -5.39 -2.80
CA THR A 50 -14.67 -5.15 -1.73
C THR A 50 -16.08 -5.65 -2.07
N ASN A 51 -16.43 -5.83 -3.34
CA ASN A 51 -17.72 -6.44 -3.71
C ASN A 51 -17.81 -7.91 -3.27
N LYS A 52 -16.68 -8.58 -3.04
CA LYS A 52 -16.62 -9.96 -2.53
C LYS A 52 -16.68 -10.02 -1.00
N LEU A 53 -16.65 -8.86 -0.34
CA LEU A 53 -16.64 -8.71 1.11
C LEU A 53 -17.68 -7.65 1.53
N PRO A 54 -18.99 -7.93 1.41
CA PRO A 54 -20.03 -6.98 1.84
C PRO A 54 -19.85 -6.63 3.31
N ILE A 55 -19.76 -5.33 3.61
CA ILE A 55 -19.40 -4.87 4.95
C ILE A 55 -20.48 -5.24 5.98
N GLU A 56 -21.74 -5.23 5.57
CA GLU A 56 -22.89 -5.58 6.40
C GLU A 56 -22.81 -7.03 6.87
N LEU A 57 -22.52 -7.96 5.95
CA LEU A 57 -22.37 -9.39 6.28
C LEU A 57 -21.16 -9.65 7.18
N LEU A 58 -20.07 -8.91 6.96
CA LEU A 58 -18.89 -9.01 7.81
C LEU A 58 -19.17 -8.48 9.22
N GLN A 59 -19.92 -7.38 9.33
CA GLN A 59 -20.32 -6.82 10.62
C GLN A 59 -21.27 -7.75 11.37
N GLU A 60 -22.29 -8.29 10.69
CA GLU A 60 -23.21 -9.28 11.28
C GLU A 60 -22.47 -10.51 11.81
N TRP A 61 -21.60 -11.10 10.99
CA TRP A 61 -20.74 -12.21 11.40
C TRP A 61 -19.88 -11.85 12.62
N SER A 62 -19.30 -10.64 12.62
CA SER A 62 -18.39 -10.19 13.69
C SER A 62 -19.10 -10.02 15.03
N TYR A 63 -20.38 -9.60 15.00
CA TYR A 63 -21.24 -9.54 16.17
C TYR A 63 -21.49 -10.92 16.76
N GLY A 64 -21.92 -11.88 15.91
CA GLY A 64 -22.18 -13.24 16.35
C GLY A 64 -20.92 -13.93 16.89
N ALA A 65 -19.77 -13.72 16.25
CA ALA A 65 -18.48 -14.23 16.71
C ALA A 65 -18.10 -13.68 18.10
N ALA A 66 -18.30 -12.37 18.32
CA ALA A 66 -18.00 -11.74 19.60
C ALA A 66 -18.95 -12.21 20.71
N GLU A 67 -20.24 -12.35 20.42
CA GLU A 67 -21.24 -12.84 21.36
C GLU A 67 -20.98 -14.28 21.82
N LEU A 68 -20.62 -15.17 20.89
CA LEU A 68 -20.30 -16.58 21.21
C LEU A 68 -19.05 -16.74 22.09
N LEU A 69 -18.15 -15.77 22.08
CA LEU A 69 -16.89 -15.79 22.83
C LEU A 69 -16.87 -14.85 24.04
N ASP A 70 -18.00 -14.20 24.35
CA ASP A 70 -18.10 -13.16 25.39
C ASP A 70 -17.05 -12.04 25.24
N LEU A 71 -16.85 -11.58 23.99
CA LEU A 71 -15.94 -10.50 23.63
C LEU A 71 -16.69 -9.18 23.42
N ASP A 72 -15.95 -8.06 23.46
CA ASP A 72 -16.49 -6.75 23.11
C ASP A 72 -16.92 -6.70 21.64
N ARG A 73 -18.24 -6.70 21.44
CA ARG A 73 -18.90 -6.71 20.12
C ARG A 73 -18.47 -5.53 19.25
N GLU A 74 -18.40 -4.33 19.82
CA GLU A 74 -18.08 -3.11 19.07
C GLU A 74 -16.62 -3.10 18.67
N HIS A 75 -15.73 -3.58 19.55
CA HIS A 75 -14.32 -3.72 19.25
C HIS A 75 -14.09 -4.70 18.08
N ILE A 76 -14.70 -5.89 18.11
CA ILE A 76 -14.54 -6.89 17.04
C ILE A 76 -15.17 -6.39 15.72
N ARG A 77 -16.35 -5.75 15.77
CA ARG A 77 -16.97 -5.10 14.60
C ARG A 77 -16.07 -4.07 13.96
N LYS A 78 -15.43 -3.24 14.78
CA LYS A 78 -14.47 -2.23 14.32
C LYS A 78 -13.27 -2.88 13.64
N ARG A 79 -12.68 -3.94 14.21
CA ARG A 79 -11.54 -4.66 13.60
C ARG A 79 -11.86 -5.19 12.21
N PHE A 80 -13.05 -5.74 12.02
CA PHE A 80 -13.50 -6.17 10.69
C PHE A 80 -13.68 -5.00 9.72
N SER A 81 -14.33 -3.93 10.17
CA SER A 81 -14.55 -2.73 9.35
C SER A 81 -13.21 -2.11 8.92
N GLU A 82 -12.19 -2.13 9.78
CA GLU A 82 -10.83 -1.67 9.46
C GLU A 82 -10.19 -2.47 8.32
N ILE A 83 -10.48 -3.78 8.19
CA ILE A 83 -10.01 -4.61 7.06
C ILE A 83 -10.68 -4.15 5.76
N TYR A 84 -11.99 -3.93 5.77
CA TYR A 84 -12.74 -3.46 4.60
C TYR A 84 -12.19 -2.11 4.11
N TRP A 85 -12.03 -1.14 5.02
CA TRP A 85 -11.53 0.18 4.66
C TRP A 85 -10.07 0.18 4.21
N ALA A 86 -9.24 -0.71 4.78
CA ALA A 86 -7.88 -0.90 4.29
C ALA A 86 -7.87 -1.44 2.85
N LEU A 87 -8.71 -2.43 2.54
CA LEU A 87 -8.84 -2.98 1.18
C LEU A 87 -9.36 -1.93 0.20
N PHE A 88 -10.39 -1.17 0.59
CA PHE A 88 -10.92 -0.06 -0.20
C PHE A 88 -9.85 1.01 -0.48
N SER A 89 -8.97 1.28 0.49
CA SER A 89 -7.86 2.22 0.33
C SER A 89 -6.84 1.76 -0.72
N VAL A 90 -6.61 0.44 -0.85
CA VAL A 90 -5.82 -0.14 -1.95
C VAL A 90 -6.47 0.17 -3.29
N GLN A 91 -7.79 -0.01 -3.39
CA GLN A 91 -8.55 0.20 -4.63
C GLN A 91 -8.50 1.65 -5.09
N LEU A 92 -8.73 2.59 -4.17
CA LEU A 92 -8.61 4.01 -4.46
C LEU A 92 -7.19 4.38 -4.88
N SER A 93 -6.19 3.96 -4.11
CA SER A 93 -4.78 4.28 -4.41
C SER A 93 -4.37 3.71 -5.77
N LEU A 94 -4.71 2.46 -6.07
CA LEU A 94 -4.44 1.85 -7.36
C LEU A 94 -5.23 2.54 -8.48
N GLY A 95 -6.47 2.97 -8.23
CA GLY A 95 -7.27 3.76 -9.15
C GLY A 95 -6.60 5.08 -9.54
N TYR A 96 -6.19 5.87 -8.56
CA TYR A 96 -5.45 7.11 -8.80
C TYR A 96 -4.11 6.89 -9.52
N ALA A 97 -3.42 5.78 -9.22
CA ALA A 97 -2.23 5.38 -9.96
C ALA A 97 -2.56 5.14 -11.45
N LEU A 98 -3.67 4.48 -11.76
CA LEU A 98 -4.10 4.23 -13.15
C LEU A 98 -4.53 5.49 -13.88
N ILE A 99 -5.13 6.47 -13.20
CA ILE A 99 -5.43 7.79 -13.77
C ILE A 99 -4.11 8.48 -14.14
N SER A 100 -3.19 8.57 -13.16
CA SER A 100 -1.88 9.21 -13.35
C SER A 100 -1.08 8.56 -14.48
N ARG A 101 -1.19 7.22 -14.62
CA ARG A 101 -0.56 6.46 -15.69
C ARG A 101 -0.94 6.95 -17.09
N GLN A 102 -2.16 7.42 -17.32
CA GLN A 102 -2.63 7.76 -18.67
C GLN A 102 -1.81 8.87 -19.33
N THR A 103 -1.15 9.71 -18.53
CA THR A 103 -0.35 10.85 -18.99
C THR A 103 1.17 10.67 -18.78
N CYS A 104 1.60 9.51 -18.26
CA CYS A 104 3.02 9.20 -18.08
C CYS A 104 3.73 8.97 -19.42
N LYS A 105 4.87 9.64 -19.63
CA LYS A 105 5.75 9.50 -20.79
C LYS A 105 6.69 8.31 -20.65
N TYR A 106 7.21 8.06 -19.45
CA TYR A 106 8.26 7.06 -19.22
C TYR A 106 7.77 5.83 -18.45
N LEU A 107 6.52 5.40 -18.69
CA LEU A 107 5.88 4.30 -17.95
C LEU A 107 6.66 2.97 -17.99
N ARG A 108 7.32 2.67 -19.12
CA ARG A 108 8.12 1.44 -19.30
C ARG A 108 9.58 1.59 -18.85
N GLY A 109 9.92 2.74 -18.25
CA GLY A 109 11.29 3.14 -17.97
C GLY A 109 11.96 3.81 -19.16
N LEU A 110 13.13 4.39 -18.90
CA LEU A 110 14.00 5.03 -19.89
C LEU A 110 15.44 4.86 -19.43
N LYS A 111 16.36 4.54 -20.33
CA LYS A 111 17.79 4.58 -20.04
C LYS A 111 18.46 5.46 -21.08
N GLY A 112 19.40 6.29 -20.65
CA GLY A 112 20.10 7.19 -21.54
C GLY A 112 21.35 7.76 -20.92
N GLU A 113 21.99 8.62 -21.71
CA GLU A 113 23.23 9.28 -21.35
C GLU A 113 23.08 10.77 -21.69
N ALA A 114 23.59 11.63 -20.83
CA ALA A 114 23.53 13.07 -20.98
C ALA A 114 24.90 13.69 -20.64
N PHE A 115 25.30 14.71 -21.38
CA PHE A 115 26.53 15.46 -21.13
C PHE A 115 26.33 16.68 -20.22
N SER A 116 25.10 16.88 -19.73
CA SER A 116 24.73 17.92 -18.76
C SER A 116 23.49 17.47 -17.99
N PRO A 117 23.37 17.78 -16.68
CA PRO A 117 22.15 17.51 -15.91
C PRO A 117 20.89 18.11 -16.53
N ASN A 118 21.01 19.26 -17.21
CA ASN A 118 19.89 19.93 -17.89
C ASN A 118 19.37 19.16 -19.11
N ASN A 119 20.16 18.20 -19.62
CA ASN A 119 19.80 17.35 -20.75
C ASN A 119 19.17 16.02 -20.29
N ILE A 120 19.08 15.77 -18.98
CA ILE A 120 18.36 14.61 -18.45
C ILE A 120 16.85 14.91 -18.57
N PRO A 121 16.06 14.01 -19.17
CA PRO A 121 14.62 14.20 -19.28
C PRO A 121 13.96 14.39 -17.91
N LEU A 122 13.11 15.41 -17.77
CA LEU A 122 12.42 15.67 -16.52
C LEU A 122 11.28 14.66 -16.32
N ILE A 123 11.21 14.07 -15.13
CA ILE A 123 10.06 13.28 -14.67
C ILE A 123 8.87 14.24 -14.58
N SER A 124 7.75 13.91 -15.24
CA SER A 124 6.58 14.78 -15.18
C SER A 124 5.82 14.61 -13.86
N VAL A 125 4.93 15.56 -13.58
CA VAL A 125 4.04 15.51 -12.40
C VAL A 125 3.25 14.19 -12.40
N SER A 126 2.81 13.70 -13.55
CA SER A 126 2.05 12.46 -13.67
C SER A 126 2.83 11.23 -13.21
N GLU A 127 4.13 11.11 -13.54
CA GLU A 127 4.96 10.02 -13.02
C GLU A 127 5.16 10.13 -11.51
N PHE A 128 5.27 11.34 -10.96
CA PHE A 128 5.35 11.54 -9.53
C PHE A 128 4.06 11.09 -8.82
N HIS A 129 2.90 11.46 -9.35
CA HIS A 129 1.61 11.01 -8.83
C HIS A 129 1.43 9.49 -8.97
N LEU A 130 1.77 8.90 -10.12
CA LEU A 130 1.75 7.45 -10.32
C LEU A 130 2.59 6.75 -9.24
N PHE A 131 3.82 7.21 -9.03
CA PHE A 131 4.71 6.67 -8.01
C PHE A 131 4.14 6.81 -6.59
N TYR A 132 3.66 8.00 -6.24
CA TYR A 132 3.05 8.29 -4.94
C TYR A 132 1.89 7.34 -4.65
N HIS A 133 0.98 7.16 -5.60
CA HIS A 133 -0.18 6.31 -5.45
C HIS A 133 0.16 4.81 -5.46
N LEU A 134 1.21 4.38 -6.16
CA LEU A 134 1.74 3.02 -6.04
C LEU A 134 2.28 2.72 -4.64
N ASN A 135 3.01 3.66 -4.03
CA ASN A 135 3.47 3.50 -2.64
C ASN A 135 2.31 3.46 -1.64
N ASN A 136 1.32 4.33 -1.81
CA ASN A 136 0.12 4.30 -0.97
C ASN A 136 -0.65 3.00 -1.11
N SER A 137 -0.66 2.40 -2.31
CA SER A 137 -1.24 1.08 -2.53
C SER A 137 -0.49 0.01 -1.75
N TRP A 138 0.85 0.02 -1.75
CA TRP A 138 1.66 -0.91 -0.94
C TRP A 138 1.49 -0.72 0.56
N GLU A 139 1.47 0.52 1.05
CA GLU A 139 1.18 0.82 2.46
C GLU A 139 -0.22 0.30 2.83
N SER A 140 -1.22 0.51 1.98
CA SER A 140 -2.58 0.00 2.20
C SER A 140 -2.64 -1.53 2.21
N ILE A 141 -1.92 -2.21 1.30
CA ILE A 141 -1.78 -3.68 1.30
C ILE A 141 -1.18 -4.14 2.64
N TYR A 142 -0.11 -3.48 3.11
CA TYR A 142 0.49 -3.77 4.41
C TYR A 142 -0.50 -3.56 5.56
N ARG A 143 -1.30 -2.47 5.53
CA ARG A 143 -2.35 -2.23 6.53
C ARG A 143 -3.39 -3.35 6.56
N CYS A 144 -3.81 -3.90 5.42
CA CYS A 144 -4.72 -5.04 5.41
C CYS A 144 -4.19 -6.21 6.25
N TRP A 145 -2.90 -6.52 6.12
CA TRP A 145 -2.26 -7.57 6.91
C TRP A 145 -2.16 -7.23 8.40
N GLU A 146 -1.84 -5.97 8.75
CA GLU A 146 -1.88 -5.53 10.15
C GLU A 146 -3.29 -5.68 10.76
N ARG A 147 -4.34 -5.37 9.99
CA ARG A 147 -5.73 -5.53 10.44
C ARG A 147 -6.13 -6.99 10.57
N LEU A 148 -5.68 -7.86 9.67
CA LEU A 148 -5.89 -9.31 9.79
C LEU A 148 -5.22 -9.88 11.05
N SER A 149 -3.98 -9.46 11.34
CA SER A 149 -3.27 -9.85 12.56
C SER A 149 -3.98 -9.32 13.81
N SER A 150 -4.41 -8.06 13.80
CA SER A 150 -5.16 -7.45 14.91
C SER A 150 -6.47 -8.19 15.18
N LEU A 151 -7.16 -8.64 14.13
CA LEU A 151 -8.38 -9.41 14.25
C LEU A 151 -8.11 -10.79 14.87
N LEU A 152 -7.14 -11.53 14.34
CA LEU A 152 -6.74 -12.83 14.89
C LEU A 152 -6.38 -12.72 16.37
N CYS A 153 -5.59 -11.70 16.75
CA CYS A 153 -5.26 -11.46 18.15
C CYS A 153 -6.50 -11.16 18.98
N SER A 154 -7.40 -10.28 18.50
CA SER A 154 -8.60 -9.90 19.26
C SER A 154 -9.56 -11.07 19.51
N ILE A 155 -9.59 -12.06 18.62
CA ILE A 155 -10.46 -13.25 18.75
C ILE A 155 -9.75 -14.37 19.53
N ILE A 156 -8.51 -14.70 19.18
CA ILE A 156 -7.82 -15.90 19.67
C ILE A 156 -7.05 -15.63 20.96
N PHE A 157 -6.48 -14.43 21.07
CA PHE A 157 -5.64 -13.99 22.18
C PHE A 157 -6.12 -12.64 22.75
N PRO A 158 -7.38 -12.52 23.23
CA PRO A 158 -7.96 -11.24 23.65
C PRO A 158 -7.19 -10.55 24.79
N ASN A 159 -6.42 -11.31 25.56
CA ASN A 159 -5.59 -10.80 26.66
C ASN A 159 -4.16 -10.42 26.21
N GLU A 160 -3.79 -10.62 24.95
CA GLU A 160 -2.48 -10.22 24.44
C GLU A 160 -2.41 -8.69 24.30
N THR A 161 -1.44 -8.10 24.98
CA THR A 161 -1.26 -6.63 25.01
C THR A 161 -0.18 -6.17 24.06
N ASN A 162 0.72 -7.07 23.65
CA ASN A 162 1.77 -6.75 22.70
C ASN A 162 1.21 -6.64 21.29
N LYS A 163 1.69 -5.65 20.55
CA LYS A 163 1.41 -5.56 19.12
C LYS A 163 2.14 -6.70 18.41
N LEU A 164 1.39 -7.72 17.97
CA LEU A 164 1.90 -8.80 17.14
C LEU A 164 1.75 -8.46 15.67
N TYR A 165 2.76 -8.83 14.88
CA TYR A 165 2.65 -8.88 13.43
C TYR A 165 2.00 -10.21 12.99
N PHE A 166 1.60 -10.29 11.72
CA PHE A 166 0.85 -11.44 11.21
C PHE A 166 1.62 -12.77 11.37
N ASP A 167 2.91 -12.78 11.06
CA ASP A 167 3.77 -13.95 11.24
C ASP A 167 3.94 -14.33 12.72
N ASN A 168 4.16 -13.35 13.61
CA ASN A 168 4.23 -13.61 15.05
C ASN A 168 2.91 -14.19 15.57
N THR A 169 1.77 -13.66 15.11
CA THR A 169 0.43 -14.14 15.50
C THR A 169 0.24 -15.60 15.08
N VAL A 170 0.56 -15.94 13.82
CA VAL A 170 0.41 -17.30 13.30
C VAL A 170 1.40 -18.28 13.96
N ASN A 171 2.62 -17.84 14.28
CA ASN A 171 3.58 -18.67 15.01
C ASN A 171 3.14 -18.92 16.46
N LEU A 172 2.51 -17.93 17.11
CA LEU A 172 1.93 -18.10 18.44
C LEU A 172 0.78 -19.13 18.42
N ILE A 173 -0.10 -19.07 17.41
CA ILE A 173 -1.11 -20.10 17.15
C ILE A 173 -0.44 -21.48 17.02
N GLY A 174 0.64 -21.57 16.25
CA GLY A 174 1.41 -22.79 16.04
C GLY A 174 2.16 -23.32 17.26
N SER A 175 2.22 -22.56 18.35
CA SER A 175 2.84 -23.00 19.61
C SER A 175 1.86 -23.73 20.53
N SER A 176 0.57 -23.73 20.18
CA SER A 176 -0.49 -24.46 20.88
C SER A 176 -0.94 -25.66 20.05
N GLU A 177 -0.82 -26.86 20.61
CA GLU A 177 -1.21 -28.11 19.93
C GLU A 177 -2.70 -28.11 19.52
N ASP A 178 -3.57 -27.67 20.43
CA ASP A 178 -5.01 -27.55 20.18
C ASP A 178 -5.31 -26.62 19.01
N LEU A 179 -4.68 -25.45 18.94
CA LEU A 179 -4.94 -24.46 17.90
C LEU A 179 -4.31 -24.85 16.56
N GLN A 180 -3.11 -25.45 16.58
CA GLN A 180 -2.45 -25.96 15.38
C GLN A 180 -3.25 -27.09 14.71
N SER A 181 -3.99 -27.89 15.49
CA SER A 181 -4.77 -29.01 14.98
C SER A 181 -5.97 -28.58 14.12
N LEU A 182 -6.39 -27.31 14.18
CA LEU A 182 -7.50 -26.79 13.40
C LEU A 182 -7.19 -26.80 11.89
N LEU A 183 -8.13 -27.32 11.08
CA LEU A 183 -7.97 -27.63 9.64
C LEU A 183 -7.35 -26.51 8.80
N LYS A 184 -7.58 -25.24 9.15
CA LYS A 184 -7.13 -24.06 8.38
C LYS A 184 -5.80 -23.47 8.84
N TYR A 185 -5.15 -24.02 9.86
CA TYR A 185 -3.86 -23.50 10.35
C TYR A 185 -2.79 -23.51 9.24
N ASN A 186 -2.67 -24.58 8.48
CA ASN A 186 -1.70 -24.67 7.39
C ASN A 186 -1.95 -23.62 6.29
N ASP A 187 -3.21 -23.25 6.06
CA ASP A 187 -3.57 -22.23 5.08
C ASP A 187 -3.24 -20.81 5.59
N LEU A 188 -3.42 -20.55 6.89
CA LEU A 188 -2.91 -19.34 7.55
C LEU A 188 -1.39 -19.25 7.46
N LYS A 189 -0.69 -20.34 7.77
CA LYS A 189 0.78 -20.40 7.72
C LYS A 189 1.32 -20.10 6.32
N LYS A 190 0.64 -20.57 5.26
CA LYS A 190 0.98 -20.23 3.87
C LYS A 190 0.86 -18.73 3.59
N GLN A 191 0.05 -17.98 4.34
CA GLN A 191 -0.10 -16.54 4.13
C GLN A 191 1.10 -15.71 4.61
N ILE A 192 1.93 -16.25 5.53
CA ILE A 192 3.12 -15.57 6.05
C ILE A 192 4.05 -15.09 4.93
N LYS A 193 4.21 -15.87 3.85
CA LYS A 193 5.07 -15.46 2.72
C LYS A 193 4.57 -14.20 2.01
N PHE A 194 3.24 -14.01 1.95
CA PHE A 194 2.63 -12.84 1.31
C PHE A 194 2.71 -11.62 2.24
N TRP A 195 2.49 -11.83 3.54
CA TRP A 195 2.79 -10.83 4.57
C TRP A 195 4.24 -10.34 4.48
N ASN A 196 5.21 -11.25 4.48
CA ASN A 196 6.64 -10.91 4.42
C ASN A 196 6.99 -10.12 3.15
N LYS A 197 6.33 -10.41 2.03
CA LYS A 197 6.47 -9.64 0.79
C LYS A 197 5.94 -8.21 0.97
N ALA A 198 4.73 -8.04 1.50
CA ALA A 198 4.14 -6.73 1.75
C ALA A 198 4.95 -5.90 2.75
N ALA A 199 5.40 -6.51 3.86
CA ALA A 199 6.24 -5.87 4.86
C ALA A 199 7.58 -5.41 4.28
N ARG A 200 8.21 -6.23 3.42
CA ARG A 200 9.45 -5.87 2.75
C ARG A 200 9.29 -4.63 1.86
N GLU A 201 8.24 -4.59 1.04
CA GLU A 201 8.01 -3.43 0.17
C GLU A 201 7.68 -2.17 0.97
N ARG A 202 6.86 -2.29 2.03
CA ARG A 202 6.57 -1.18 2.95
C ARG A 202 7.82 -0.64 3.65
N ASN A 203 8.75 -1.52 4.02
CA ASN A 203 10.02 -1.11 4.64
C ASN A 203 10.90 -0.34 3.66
N LYS A 204 11.00 -0.77 2.39
CA LYS A 204 11.69 0.01 1.35
C LYS A 204 11.10 1.43 1.22
N ILE A 205 9.77 1.55 1.29
CA ILE A 205 9.08 2.84 1.26
C ILE A 205 9.45 3.69 2.47
N SER A 206 9.35 3.11 3.67
CA SER A 206 9.58 3.82 4.94
C SER A 206 11.03 4.28 5.12
N HIS A 207 12.00 3.51 4.61
CA HIS A 207 13.42 3.86 4.65
C HIS A 207 13.86 4.74 3.46
N ARG A 208 12.91 5.32 2.73
CA ARG A 208 13.15 6.18 1.56
C ARG A 208 14.02 5.50 0.49
N GLU A 209 13.96 4.18 0.39
CA GLU A 209 14.62 3.42 -0.67
C GLU A 209 13.82 3.50 -1.98
N SER A 210 12.51 3.72 -1.89
CA SER A 210 11.65 4.09 -3.01
C SER A 210 11.47 5.61 -3.06
N SER A 211 12.41 6.33 -3.66
CA SER A 211 12.19 7.74 -4.05
C SER A 211 12.04 7.81 -5.57
N PRO A 212 11.18 8.68 -6.14
CA PRO A 212 11.19 8.96 -7.58
C PRO A 212 12.60 9.34 -8.08
N MET A 213 13.39 9.96 -7.20
CA MET A 213 14.77 10.36 -7.48
C MET A 213 15.78 9.21 -7.32
N LYS A 214 15.48 8.16 -6.54
CA LYS A 214 16.29 6.91 -6.52
C LYS A 214 15.96 5.99 -7.68
N ILE A 215 14.73 6.06 -8.19
CA ILE A 215 14.29 5.45 -9.45
C ILE A 215 15.09 6.01 -10.62
N MET A 216 15.53 7.28 -10.53
CA MET A 216 16.56 7.87 -11.40
C MET A 216 17.96 7.51 -10.89
N GLN A 217 18.56 6.45 -11.40
CA GLN A 217 19.98 6.17 -11.11
C GLN A 217 20.85 7.03 -12.02
N THR A 218 21.45 8.09 -11.47
CA THR A 218 22.51 8.85 -12.14
C THR A 218 23.87 8.29 -11.73
N LYS A 219 24.58 7.68 -12.67
CA LYS A 219 26.01 7.41 -12.52
C LYS A 219 26.79 8.41 -13.35
N THR A 220 27.59 9.21 -12.68
CA THR A 220 28.56 10.07 -13.35
C THR A 220 29.76 9.19 -13.68
N ASP A 221 29.76 8.61 -14.86
CA ASP A 221 30.96 7.97 -15.38
C ASP A 221 31.78 9.08 -16.02
N THR A 222 33.01 9.25 -15.58
CA THR A 222 33.90 10.19 -16.25
C THR A 222 34.25 9.64 -17.65
N ALA A 223 33.42 9.90 -18.67
CA ALA A 223 33.80 9.68 -20.06
C ALA A 223 34.89 10.67 -20.48
N HIS A 224 36.05 10.17 -20.91
CA HIS A 224 37.18 10.95 -21.41
C HIS A 224 36.86 11.59 -22.77
N ILE A 225 35.94 12.56 -22.80
CA ILE A 225 35.59 13.31 -24.00
C ILE A 225 35.97 14.76 -23.78
N TYR A 226 36.84 15.26 -24.64
CA TYR A 226 37.34 16.62 -24.62
C TYR A 226 36.32 17.55 -25.30
N GLY A 227 35.92 18.61 -24.59
CA GLY A 227 35.17 19.71 -25.19
C GLY A 227 36.03 20.54 -26.16
N PRO A 228 35.43 21.55 -26.83
CA PRO A 228 36.13 22.44 -27.77
C PRO A 228 37.36 23.14 -27.18
N ASN A 229 37.41 23.26 -25.85
CA ASN A 229 38.47 23.92 -25.09
C ASN A 229 39.45 22.94 -24.41
N ASN A 230 39.47 21.66 -24.81
CA ASN A 230 40.23 20.59 -24.12
C ASN A 230 39.83 20.34 -22.65
N GLU A 231 38.66 20.83 -22.23
CA GLU A 231 38.12 20.57 -20.90
C GLU A 231 37.33 19.27 -20.84
N TYR A 232 37.35 18.65 -19.67
CA TYR A 232 36.69 17.39 -19.38
C TYR A 232 35.17 17.56 -19.29
N ILE A 233 34.38 16.88 -20.14
CA ILE A 233 32.92 16.90 -20.05
C ILE A 233 32.41 15.67 -19.28
N PRO A 234 31.78 15.84 -18.08
CA PRO A 234 31.21 14.74 -17.34
C PRO A 234 30.02 14.13 -18.10
N LYS A 235 30.02 12.81 -18.22
CA LYS A 235 28.90 12.04 -18.77
C LYS A 235 28.06 11.51 -17.63
N VAL A 236 26.76 11.76 -17.70
CA VAL A 236 25.77 11.27 -16.74
C VAL A 236 24.96 10.19 -17.42
N THR A 237 25.13 8.95 -16.98
CA THR A 237 24.25 7.84 -17.35
C THR A 237 23.04 7.88 -16.43
N PHE A 238 21.83 7.91 -16.98
CA PHE A 238 20.58 7.90 -16.22
C PHE A 238 19.71 6.69 -16.57
N THR A 239 18.94 6.20 -15.60
CA THR A 239 17.93 5.15 -15.80
C THR A 239 16.69 5.49 -14.99
N PHE A 240 15.49 5.42 -15.59
CA PHE A 240 14.18 5.44 -14.94
C PHE A 240 13.62 4.02 -14.88
N SER A 241 13.09 3.64 -13.72
CA SER A 241 12.45 2.34 -13.49
C SER A 241 11.17 2.15 -14.31
N ASN A 242 10.85 0.87 -14.55
CA ASN A 242 9.64 0.46 -15.24
C ASN A 242 8.44 0.40 -14.27
N LEU A 243 7.67 1.49 -14.22
CA LEU A 243 6.51 1.64 -13.36
C LEU A 243 5.32 0.74 -13.78
N LEU A 244 5.28 0.25 -15.02
CA LEU A 244 4.27 -0.72 -15.44
C LEU A 244 4.39 -2.05 -14.67
N ASN A 245 5.62 -2.48 -14.39
CA ASN A 245 5.85 -3.68 -13.59
C ASN A 245 5.36 -3.48 -12.16
N ASP A 246 5.55 -2.28 -11.60
CA ASP A 246 5.11 -1.95 -10.24
C ASP A 246 3.58 -1.95 -10.11
N ILE A 247 2.85 -1.48 -11.12
CA ILE A 247 1.38 -1.60 -11.18
C ILE A 247 0.95 -3.07 -11.12
N ASN A 248 1.56 -3.93 -11.94
CA ASN A 248 1.23 -5.36 -11.94
C ASN A 248 1.56 -6.01 -10.60
N ASN A 249 2.70 -5.67 -10.01
CA ASN A 249 3.11 -6.16 -8.70
C ASN A 249 2.10 -5.76 -7.61
N VAL A 250 1.66 -4.50 -7.58
CA VAL A 250 0.62 -4.04 -6.64
C VAL A 250 -0.67 -4.80 -6.86
N ARG A 251 -1.16 -4.90 -8.10
CA ARG A 251 -2.39 -5.62 -8.46
C ARG A 251 -2.36 -7.07 -7.99
N ASP A 252 -1.26 -7.77 -8.26
CA ASP A 252 -1.14 -9.20 -7.95
C ASP A 252 -1.12 -9.44 -6.43
N ASN A 253 -0.63 -8.49 -5.62
CA ASN A 253 -0.70 -8.57 -4.16
C ASN A 253 -2.04 -8.11 -3.60
N TYR A 254 -2.67 -7.11 -4.21
CA TYR A 254 -4.05 -6.71 -3.92
C TYR A 254 -5.02 -7.90 -4.02
N TYR A 255 -4.89 -8.72 -5.07
CA TYR A 255 -5.69 -9.94 -5.23
C TYR A 255 -5.41 -11.05 -4.21
N ARG A 256 -4.37 -10.94 -3.40
CA ARG A 256 -4.11 -11.89 -2.30
C ARG A 256 -4.86 -11.53 -1.03
N ILE A 257 -5.36 -10.29 -0.91
CA ILE A 257 -5.98 -9.81 0.33
C ILE A 257 -7.29 -10.57 0.59
N VAL A 258 -8.25 -10.58 -0.34
CA VAL A 258 -9.55 -11.24 -0.11
C VAL A 258 -9.40 -12.71 0.25
N PRO A 259 -8.59 -13.53 -0.47
CA PRO A 259 -8.33 -14.90 -0.04
C PRO A 259 -7.77 -15.00 1.40
N ALA A 260 -6.88 -14.08 1.80
CA ALA A 260 -6.35 -14.04 3.15
C ALA A 260 -7.42 -13.67 4.20
N VAL A 261 -8.31 -12.71 3.89
CA VAL A 261 -9.47 -12.37 4.74
C VAL A 261 -10.35 -13.59 4.97
N LEU A 262 -10.68 -14.33 3.89
CA LEU A 262 -11.52 -15.52 3.97
C LEU A 262 -10.86 -16.62 4.81
N ILE A 263 -9.56 -16.89 4.61
CA ILE A 263 -8.82 -17.87 5.42
C ILE A 263 -8.81 -17.48 6.90
N VAL A 264 -8.60 -16.19 7.22
CA VAL A 264 -8.64 -15.69 8.60
C VAL A 264 -10.03 -15.85 9.20
N LYS A 265 -11.08 -15.48 8.48
CA LYS A 265 -12.47 -15.64 8.91
C LYS A 265 -12.80 -17.11 9.18
N GLU A 266 -12.50 -18.01 8.23
CA GLU A 266 -12.73 -19.46 8.37
C GLU A 266 -11.96 -20.04 9.55
N TYR A 267 -10.72 -19.60 9.79
CA TYR A 267 -9.97 -20.04 10.95
C TYR A 267 -10.59 -19.56 12.26
N CYS A 268 -11.03 -18.30 12.34
CA CYS A 268 -11.77 -17.79 13.49
C CYS A 268 -13.06 -18.57 13.74
N GLU A 269 -13.81 -18.95 12.70
CA GLU A 269 -15.00 -19.80 12.83
C GLU A 269 -14.69 -21.16 13.43
N LEU A 270 -13.60 -21.81 12.99
CA LEU A 270 -13.16 -23.08 13.55
C LEU A 270 -12.71 -22.93 15.01
N TYR A 271 -12.04 -21.84 15.35
CA TYR A 271 -11.67 -21.52 16.73
C TYR A 271 -12.90 -21.33 17.62
N ILE A 272 -13.89 -20.57 17.15
CA ILE A 272 -15.14 -20.32 17.89
C ILE A 272 -15.85 -21.65 18.17
N LYS A 273 -16.02 -22.51 17.16
CA LYS A 273 -16.59 -23.85 17.31
C LYS A 273 -15.84 -24.68 18.35
N HIS A 274 -14.51 -24.72 18.22
CA HIS A 274 -13.65 -25.44 19.16
C HIS A 274 -13.80 -24.93 20.61
N LYS A 275 -13.92 -23.62 20.82
CA LYS A 275 -14.10 -23.03 22.17
C LYS A 275 -15.51 -23.19 22.74
N THR A 276 -16.52 -23.13 21.88
CA THR A 276 -17.93 -23.20 22.30
C THR A 276 -18.48 -24.63 22.34
N LYS A 277 -17.72 -25.61 21.83
CA LYS A 277 -18.15 -27.02 21.66
C LYS A 277 -19.40 -27.16 20.77
N LEU A 278 -19.62 -26.19 19.88
CA LEU A 278 -20.59 -26.22 18.77
C LEU A 278 -19.95 -26.82 17.52
#